data_AF-A0A2M7FTD0-F1
#
_entry.id   AF-A0A2M7FTD0-F1
#
_cell.length_a   1.000
_cell.length_b   1.000
_cell.length_c   1.000
_cell.angle_alpha   90.00
_cell.angle_beta   90.00
_cell.angle_gamma   90.00
#
_symmetry.space_group_name_H-M   'P 1'
#
loop_
_entity.id
_entity.type
_entity.pdbx_description
1 polymer ?
#
loop_
_entity_poly.entity_id
_entity_poly.type
_entity_poly.pdbx_seq_one_letter_code
_entity_poly.pdbx_strand_id
1 'polypeptide(L)' 'RQTLRQVLQGIAKLPQGLRDVMELRVLQEQSTAQVCQALAITENNLFQRLFKARRTLALNLPMAMA' A
#
# COMPACT_ATOMS: atom_id res chain seq x y z
N ARG A 1 -15.26 9.83 8.91
CA ARG A 1 -13.91 9.59 9.46
C ARG A 1 -13.59 8.10 9.71
N GLN A 2 -14.58 7.21 9.83
CA GLN A 2 -14.38 5.78 10.10
C GLN A 2 -13.63 5.03 8.99
N THR A 3 -13.93 5.33 7.72
CA THR A 3 -13.30 4.70 6.55
C THR A 3 -11.78 4.87 6.52
N LEU A 4 -11.28 6.07 6.84
CA LEU A 4 -9.84 6.33 6.89
C LEU A 4 -9.13 5.45 7.93
N ARG A 5 -9.72 5.30 9.12
CA ARG A 5 -9.16 4.42 10.16
C ARG A 5 -9.13 2.96 9.71
N GLN A 6 -10.18 2.49 9.03
CA GLN A 6 -10.24 1.13 8.49
C GLN A 6 -9.17 0.91 7.40
N VAL A 7 -8.96 1.88 6.51
CA VAL A 7 -7.90 1.81 5.49
C VAL A 7 -6.51 1.75 6.15
N LEU A 8 -6.22 2.63 7.12
CA LEU A 8 -4.92 2.65 7.80
C LEU A 8 -4.67 1.36 8.60
N GLN A 9 -5.70 0.82 9.25
CA GLN A 9 -5.61 -0.50 9.90
C GLN A 9 -5.40 -1.64 8.89
N GLY A 10 -6.03 -1.55 7.71
CA GLY A 10 -5.80 -2.49 6.61
C GLY A 10 -4.35 -2.45 6.13
N ILE A 11 -3.78 -1.27 5.95
CA ILE A 11 -2.37 -1.09 5.56
C ILE A 11 -1.45 -1.70 6.62
N ALA A 12 -1.71 -1.44 7.91
CA ALA A 12 -0.95 -2.00 9.02
C ALA A 12 -1.02 -3.54 9.11
N LYS A 13 -2.00 -4.19 8.47
CA LYS A 13 -2.13 -5.65 8.41
C LYS A 13 -1.53 -6.27 7.14
N LEU A 14 -1.10 -5.47 6.17
CA LEU A 14 -0.46 -5.99 4.97
C LEU A 14 0.86 -6.70 5.31
N PRO A 15 1.27 -7.72 4.52
CA PRO A 15 2.63 -8.25 4.55
C PRO A 15 3.66 -7.13 4.39
N GLN A 16 4.79 -7.23 5.10
CA GLN A 16 5.80 -6.16 5.21
C GLN A 16 6.16 -5.54 3.86
N GLY A 17 6.55 -6.34 2.86
CA GLY A 17 6.92 -5.79 1.55
C GLY A 17 5.80 -5.06 0.79
N LEU A 18 4.52 -5.30 1.11
CA LEU A 18 3.38 -4.55 0.57
C LEU A 18 3.08 -3.31 1.41
N ARG A 19 3.25 -3.41 2.73
CA ARG A 19 3.09 -2.31 3.67
C ARG A 19 4.11 -1.20 3.41
N ASP A 20 5.39 -1.55 3.32
CA ASP A 20 6.47 -0.59 3.14
C ASP A 20 6.27 0.25 1.87
N VAL A 21 5.77 -0.39 0.81
CA VAL A 21 5.41 0.27 -0.45
C VAL A 21 4.22 1.23 -0.28
N MET A 22 3.19 0.86 0.48
CA MET A 22 2.06 1.76 0.79
C MET A 22 2.52 2.96 1.64
N GLU A 23 3.35 2.72 2.65
CA GLU A 23 3.81 3.77 3.54
C GLU A 23 4.68 4.79 2.80
N LEU A 24 5.70 4.33 2.05
CA LEU A 24 6.60 5.23 1.35
C LEU A 24 5.93 5.93 0.16
N ARG A 25 5.18 5.21 -0.68
CA ARG A 25 4.61 5.79 -1.91
C ARG A 25 3.30 6.55 -1.69
N VAL A 26 2.45 6.09 -0.76
CA VAL A 26 1.10 6.64 -0.59
C VAL A 26 1.01 7.56 0.62
N LEU A 27 1.54 7.16 1.77
CA LEU A 27 1.44 7.98 2.98
C LEU A 27 2.50 9.08 3.04
N GLN A 28 3.70 8.80 2.53
CA GLN A 28 4.82 9.77 2.48
C GLN A 28 5.02 10.39 1.10
N GLU A 29 4.21 10.01 0.11
CA GLU A 29 4.22 10.58 -1.24
C GLU A 29 5.58 10.54 -1.98
N GLN A 30 6.50 9.66 -1.56
CA GLN A 30 7.84 9.56 -2.14
C GLN A 30 7.78 9.13 -3.60
N SER A 31 8.70 9.62 -4.44
CA SER A 31 8.78 9.26 -5.86
C SER A 31 9.11 7.77 -6.07
N THR A 32 8.74 7.24 -7.24
CA THR A 32 9.09 5.87 -7.65
C THR A 32 10.58 5.57 -7.46
N ALA A 33 11.46 6.48 -7.87
CA ALA A 33 12.91 6.32 -7.75
C ALA A 33 13.36 6.21 -6.28
N GLN A 34 12.84 7.07 -5.41
CA GLN A 34 13.16 7.05 -3.98
C GLN A 34 12.70 5.75 -3.30
N VAL A 35 11.50 5.26 -3.64
CA VAL A 35 10.97 4.00 -3.10
C VAL A 35 11.77 2.80 -3.59
N CYS A 36 12.08 2.75 -4.89
CA CYS A 36 12.91 1.69 -5.46
C CYS A 36 14.30 1.64 -4.81
N GLN A 37 14.91 2.80 -4.55
CA GLN A 37 16.17 2.90 -3.84
C GLN A 37 16.06 2.45 -2.38
N ALA A 38 15.07 2.96 -1.65
CA ALA A 38 14.88 2.67 -0.22
C ALA A 38 14.61 1.19 0.06
N LEU A 39 13.87 0.51 -0.83
CA LEU A 39 13.50 -0.90 -0.69
C LEU A 39 14.40 -1.86 -1.46
N ALA A 40 15.42 -1.34 -2.18
CA ALA A 40 16.28 -2.11 -3.09
C ALA A 40 15.47 -2.99 -4.06
N ILE A 41 14.44 -2.42 -4.70
CA ILE A 41 13.57 -3.10 -5.67
C ILE A 41 13.58 -2.40 -7.03
N THR A 42 13.10 -3.11 -8.06
CA THR A 42 12.85 -2.52 -9.37
C THR A 42 11.50 -1.83 -9.43
N GLU A 43 11.35 -0.91 -10.38
CA GLU A 43 10.10 -0.20 -10.64
C GLU A 43 8.94 -1.16 -10.99
N ASN A 44 9.22 -2.21 -11.78
CA ASN A 44 8.21 -3.24 -12.07
C ASN A 44 7.73 -3.95 -10.79
N ASN A 45 8.65 -4.28 -9.88
CA ASN A 45 8.31 -4.90 -8.61
C ASN A 45 7.50 -3.95 -7.72
N LEU A 46 7.83 -2.65 -7.72
CA LEU A 46 7.05 -1.62 -7.03
C LEU A 46 5.61 -1.57 -7.53
N PHE A 47 5.37 -1.51 -8.85
CA PHE A 47 4.01 -1.49 -9.39
C PHE A 47 3.22 -2.76 -9.09
N GLN A 48 3.84 -3.93 -9.20
CA GLN A 48 3.21 -5.21 -8.83
C GLN A 48 2.81 -5.24 -7.36
N ARG A 49 3.69 -4.76 -6.46
CA ARG A 49 3.40 -4.67 -5.02
C ARG A 49 2.29 -3.65 -4.74
N LEU A 50 2.30 -2.48 -5.37
CA LEU A 50 1.23 -1.48 -5.26
C LEU A 50 -0.12 -2.08 -5.68
N PHE A 51 -0.17 -2.75 -6.84
CA PHE A 51 -1.38 -3.39 -7.34
C PHE A 51 -1.89 -4.46 -6.36
N LYS A 52 -1.00 -5.35 -5.90
CA LYS A 52 -1.35 -6.41 -4.95
C LYS A 52 -1.84 -5.83 -3.62
N ALA A 53 -1.15 -4.83 -3.07
CA ALA A 53 -1.54 -4.15 -1.83
C ALA A 53 -2.95 -3.56 -1.94
N ARG A 54 -3.24 -2.81 -3.01
CA ARG A 54 -4.58 -2.22 -3.24
C ARG A 54 -5.66 -3.28 -3.36
N ARG A 55 -5.40 -4.37 -4.09
CA ARG A 55 -6.34 -5.48 -4.21
C ARG A 55 -6.59 -6.16 -2.86
N THR A 56 -5.54 -6.39 -2.08
CA THR A 56 -5.65 -6.96 -0.73
C THR A 56 -6.45 -6.05 0.20
N LEU A 57 -6.25 -4.73 0.14
CA LEU A 57 -7.06 -3.79 0.91
C LEU A 57 -8.52 -3.82 0.47
N ALA A 58 -8.81 -3.80 -0.83
CA ALA A 58 -10.18 -3.84 -1.34
C ALA A 58 -10.95 -5.11 -0.92
N LEU A 59 -10.27 -6.26 -0.80
CA LEU A 59 -10.88 -7.51 -0.33
C LEU A 59 -11.11 -7.55 1.19
N ASN A 60 -10.29 -6.84 1.96
CA ASN A 60 -10.30 -6.89 3.42
C ASN A 60 -11.00 -5.69 4.06
N LEU A 61 -11.22 -4.60 3.32
CA LEU A 61 -12.14 -3.56 3.76
C LEU A 61 -13.56 -4.09 3.56
N PRO A 62 -14.44 -4.02 4.58
CA PRO A 62 -15.85 -4.22 4.34
C PRO A 62 -16.23 -3.16 3.31
N MET A 63 -16.65 -3.59 2.12
CA MET A 63 -17.24 -2.69 1.12
C MET A 63 -18.25 -1.84 1.88
N ALA A 64 -17.96 -0.54 2.01
CA ALA A 64 -19.00 0.41 2.36
C ALA A 64 -20.10 0.18 1.31
N MET A 65 -21.29 -0.13 1.81
CA MET A 65 -22.44 -0.53 1.03
C MET A 65 -22.69 0.45 -0.12
N ALA A 66 -23.18 -0.10 -1.24
CA ALA A 66 -23.91 0.54 -2.33
C ALA A 66 -23.99 2.08 -2.34
#